data_AF-O33713-F1
#
_entry.id   AF-O33713-F1
#
_cell.length_a   1.000
_cell.length_b   1.000
_cell.length_c   1.000
_cell.angle_alpha   90.00
_cell.angle_beta   90.00
_cell.angle_gamma   90.00
#
_symmetry.space_group_name_H-M   'P 1'
#
loop_
_entity.id
_entity.type
_entity.pdbx_description
1 polymer ?
#
loop_
_entity_poly.entity_id
_entity_poly.type
_entity_poly.pdbx_seq_one_letter_code
_entity_poly.pdbx_strand_id
1 'polypeptide(L)'
;FGQVAYAADERTVPNHSSPNPEFPWYGYDSYRGIFARYHNLKVNLKGSKEYQAYCFNLTKYFPRPTYSTTNNFYKKIDGSGSAFKSYAANPRV
;
A
#
# COMPACT_ATOMS: atom_id res chain seq x y z
N PHE A 1 -1.08 40.89 -12.24
CA PHE A 1 -0.92 40.16 -10.97
C PHE A 1 -1.02 38.68 -11.27
N GLY A 2 0.12 37.98 -11.27
CA GLY A 2 0.22 36.59 -11.73
C GLY A 2 -0.46 35.62 -10.76
N GLN A 3 -1.17 34.64 -11.30
CA GLN A 3 -1.66 33.49 -10.54
C GLN A 3 -0.47 32.73 -9.96
N VAL A 4 -0.35 32.74 -8.64
CA VAL A 4 0.56 31.84 -7.93
C VAL A 4 -0.12 30.47 -7.92
N ALA A 5 0.25 29.61 -8.87
CA ALA A 5 -0.10 28.20 -8.78
C ALA A 5 0.65 27.64 -7.57
N TYR A 6 -0.06 27.42 -6.47
CA TYR A 6 0.44 26.54 -5.42
C TYR A 6 0.67 25.19 -6.09
N ALA A 7 1.92 24.81 -6.28
CA ALA A 7 2.27 23.43 -6.55
C ALA A 7 1.73 22.65 -5.35
N ALA A 8 0.56 22.03 -5.52
CA ALA A 8 0.08 21.01 -4.61
C ALA A 8 1.25 20.03 -4.54
N ASP A 9 1.92 19.96 -3.39
CA ASP A 9 3.06 19.09 -3.11
C ASP A 9 2.82 17.76 -3.83
N GLU A 10 3.48 17.60 -5.00
CA GLU A 10 3.25 16.44 -5.86
C GLU A 10 3.73 15.27 -5.02
N ARG A 11 2.80 14.57 -4.37
CA ARG A 11 3.12 13.40 -3.57
C ARG A 11 3.79 12.43 -4.51
N THR A 12 5.12 12.41 -4.44
CA THR A 12 5.94 11.59 -5.29
C THR A 12 5.60 10.14 -4.98
N VAL A 13 5.05 9.47 -5.98
CA VAL A 13 4.68 8.07 -5.87
C VAL A 13 5.99 7.27 -5.69
N PRO A 14 6.10 6.44 -4.64
CA PRO A 14 7.35 5.75 -4.34
C PRO A 14 7.71 4.77 -5.45
N ASN A 15 8.98 4.72 -5.81
CA ASN A 15 9.51 3.82 -6.84
C ASN A 15 10.45 2.77 -6.20
N HIS A 16 9.85 1.69 -5.70
CA HIS A 16 10.60 0.53 -5.20
C HIS A 16 10.43 -0.67 -6.13
N SER A 17 11.51 -1.44 -6.29
CA SER A 17 11.53 -2.72 -6.98
C SER A 17 11.82 -3.84 -6.00
N SER A 18 11.00 -4.89 -6.03
CA SER A 18 11.26 -6.11 -5.27
C SER A 18 12.45 -6.86 -5.86
N PRO A 19 13.36 -7.41 -5.04
CA PRO A 19 14.35 -8.38 -5.50
C PRO A 19 13.72 -9.73 -5.89
N ASN A 20 12.49 -10.02 -5.41
CA ASN A 20 11.76 -11.22 -5.76
C ASN A 20 10.67 -10.90 -6.81
N PRO A 21 10.79 -11.40 -8.06
CA PRO A 21 9.83 -11.11 -9.12
C PRO A 21 8.43 -11.69 -8.87
N GLU A 22 8.26 -12.70 -8.00
CA GLU A 22 6.95 -13.25 -7.64
C GLU A 22 6.10 -12.29 -6.79
N PHE A 23 6.75 -11.34 -6.12
CA PHE A 23 6.11 -10.33 -5.27
C PHE A 23 6.51 -8.93 -5.75
N PRO A 24 6.08 -8.49 -6.93
CA PRO A 24 6.61 -7.27 -7.54
C PRO A 24 5.94 -5.99 -7.03
N TRP A 25 4.78 -6.08 -6.35
CA TRP A 25 4.02 -4.92 -5.91
C TRP A 25 4.58 -4.37 -4.60
N TYR A 26 4.79 -3.07 -4.52
CA TYR A 26 5.16 -2.40 -3.29
C TYR A 26 3.88 -1.94 -2.56
N GLY A 27 3.72 -2.34 -1.30
CA GLY A 27 2.61 -1.93 -0.46
C GLY A 27 3.09 -1.20 0.78
N TYR A 28 2.44 -0.08 1.12
CA TYR A 28 2.93 0.86 2.12
C TYR A 28 1.80 1.66 2.76
N ASP A 29 2.08 2.25 3.91
CA ASP A 29 1.21 3.25 4.51
C ASP A 29 1.65 4.67 4.10
N SER A 30 0.78 5.40 3.39
CA SER A 30 1.05 6.77 2.97
C SER A 30 0.71 7.80 4.06
N TYR A 31 0.06 7.39 5.14
CA TYR A 31 -0.22 8.26 6.27
C TYR A 31 1.07 8.57 7.06
N ARG A 32 1.31 9.86 7.32
CA ARG A 32 2.51 10.36 8.03
C ARG A 32 2.19 11.08 9.34
N GLY A 33 0.92 11.08 9.77
CA GLY A 33 0.55 11.73 11.03
C GLY A 33 0.80 10.85 12.24
N ILE A 34 0.52 11.39 13.42
CA ILE A 34 0.81 10.75 14.72
C ILE A 34 -0.35 9.90 15.26
N PHE A 35 -1.55 9.99 14.64
CA PHE A 35 -2.70 9.26 15.13
C PHE A 35 -2.62 7.78 14.73
N ALA A 36 -2.30 6.93 15.70
CA ALA A 36 -2.08 5.49 15.50
C ALA A 36 -3.28 4.72 14.92
N ARG A 37 -4.48 5.31 14.89
CA ARG A 37 -5.69 4.70 14.30
C ARG A 37 -5.84 5.01 12.81
N TYR A 38 -5.09 5.97 12.28
CA TYR A 38 -5.18 6.38 10.88
C TYR A 38 -4.14 5.66 10.05
N HIS A 39 -4.61 5.13 8.93
CA HIS A 39 -3.82 4.47 7.92
C HIS A 39 -4.34 4.91 6.56
N ASN A 40 -3.44 5.07 5.60
CA ASN A 40 -3.80 5.29 4.21
C ASN A 40 -2.97 4.35 3.34
N LEU A 41 -3.38 3.08 3.34
CA LEU A 41 -2.65 1.99 2.69
C LEU A 41 -2.77 2.10 1.17
N LYS A 42 -1.64 1.92 0.49
CA LYS A 42 -1.52 1.98 -0.96
C LYS A 42 -0.71 0.81 -1.48
N VAL A 43 -0.92 0.48 -2.75
CA VAL A 43 -0.03 -0.40 -3.51
C VAL A 43 0.31 0.24 -4.85
N ASN A 44 1.53 0.00 -5.33
CA ASN A 44 1.93 0.33 -6.71
C ASN A 44 2.97 -0.64 -7.25
N LEU A 45 3.35 -0.45 -8.52
CA LEU A 45 4.31 -1.28 -9.22
C LEU A 45 5.39 -0.39 -9.85
N LYS A 46 6.60 -0.38 -9.28
CA LYS A 46 7.77 0.34 -9.81
C LYS A 46 7.50 1.81 -10.18
N GLY A 47 6.86 2.55 -9.26
CA GLY A 47 6.53 3.97 -9.47
C GLY A 47 5.29 4.22 -10.32
N SER A 48 4.55 3.18 -10.73
CA SER A 48 3.23 3.35 -11.35
C SER A 48 2.22 4.02 -10.41
N LYS A 49 1.10 4.48 -10.96
CA LYS A 49 -0.02 5.07 -10.20
C LYS A 49 -0.36 4.22 -8.97
N GLU A 50 -0.52 4.88 -7.82
CA GLU A 50 -0.96 4.22 -6.60
C GLU A 50 -2.44 3.80 -6.66
N TYR A 51 -2.73 2.64 -6.07
CA TYR A 51 -4.09 2.14 -5.87
C TYR A 51 -4.40 2.14 -4.38
N GLN A 52 -5.62 2.55 -4.03
CA GLN A 52 -6.12 2.44 -2.65
C GLN A 52 -6.17 0.98 -2.24
N ALA A 53 -5.69 0.68 -1.03
CA ALA A 53 -5.74 -0.65 -0.44
C ALA A 53 -6.40 -0.62 0.95
N TYR A 54 -6.80 -1.80 1.42
CA TYR A 54 -7.32 -2.04 2.77
C TYR A 54 -6.69 -3.33 3.33
N CYS A 55 -6.40 -3.34 4.63
CA CYS A 55 -5.89 -4.54 5.29
C CYS A 55 -7.02 -5.54 5.53
N PHE A 56 -6.72 -6.84 5.41
CA PHE A 56 -7.73 -7.90 5.53
C PHE A 56 -7.45 -8.90 6.67
N ASN A 57 -6.28 -8.83 7.31
CA ASN A 57 -5.90 -9.71 8.42
C ASN A 57 -5.59 -8.88 9.68
N LEU A 58 -6.52 -8.89 10.65
CA LEU A 58 -6.46 -8.06 11.86
C LEU A 58 -5.30 -8.42 12.82
N THR A 59 -4.87 -9.68 12.82
CA THR A 59 -3.80 -10.18 13.70
C THR A 59 -2.39 -10.01 13.12
N LYS A 60 -2.26 -9.47 11.91
CA LYS A 60 -0.98 -9.21 11.24
C LYS A 60 -0.64 -7.72 11.29
N TYR A 61 0.64 -7.40 11.17
CA TYR A 61 1.09 -6.01 11.10
C TYR A 61 0.59 -5.29 9.85
N PHE A 62 0.31 -3.99 9.99
CA PHE A 62 0.08 -3.10 8.87
C PHE A 62 1.34 -2.94 8.01
N PRO A 63 1.20 -2.63 6.69
CA PRO A 63 2.31 -2.21 5.85
C PRO A 63 3.07 -1.05 6.47
N ARG A 64 4.39 -1.03 6.30
CA ARG A 64 5.23 0.04 6.86
C ARG A 64 5.07 1.35 6.08
N PRO A 65 5.36 2.50 6.71
CA PRO A 65 5.43 3.79 6.00
C PRO A 65 6.53 3.81 4.93
N THR A 66 6.41 4.69 3.95
CA THR A 66 7.36 4.76 2.82
C THR A 66 8.82 5.07 3.20
N TYR A 67 9.05 5.67 4.37
CA TYR A 67 10.39 6.01 4.89
C TYR A 67 10.99 4.90 5.78
N SER A 68 10.30 3.77 5.94
CA SER A 68 10.78 2.62 6.68
C SER A 68 11.96 1.96 5.98
N THR A 69 12.89 1.41 6.76
CA THR A 69 13.98 0.56 6.23
C THR A 69 13.47 -0.79 5.70
N THR A 70 12.31 -1.24 6.19
CA THR A 70 11.63 -2.44 5.70
C THR A 70 10.58 -2.08 4.67
N ASN A 71 10.69 -2.69 3.49
CA ASN A 71 9.71 -2.59 2.40
C ASN A 71 8.84 -3.84 2.35
N ASN A 72 7.51 -3.67 2.27
CA ASN A 72 6.58 -4.78 2.12
C ASN A 72 6.26 -5.00 0.64
N PHE A 73 6.56 -6.20 0.15
CA PHE A 73 6.31 -6.60 -1.24
C PHE A 73 5.20 -7.66 -1.33
N TYR A 74 4.36 -7.55 -2.35
CA TYR A 74 3.12 -8.32 -2.51
C TYR A 74 2.99 -8.92 -3.90
N LYS A 75 2.24 -10.02 -3.97
CA LYS A 75 1.79 -10.67 -5.20
C LYS A 75 0.33 -10.28 -5.45
N LYS A 76 0.03 -9.82 -6.67
CA LYS A 76 -1.37 -9.58 -7.08
C LYS A 76 -2.04 -10.91 -7.37
N ILE A 77 -3.24 -11.09 -6.82
CA ILE A 77 -4.10 -12.26 -7.00
C ILE A 77 -5.48 -11.74 -7.37
N ASP A 78 -6.16 -12.41 -8.30
CA ASP A 78 -7.51 -12.04 -8.70
C ASP A 78 -8.50 -12.31 -7.56
N GLY A 79 -9.37 -11.33 -7.31
CA GLY A 79 -10.36 -11.41 -6.25
C GLY A 79 -11.44 -12.45 -6.56
N SER A 80 -11.55 -13.46 -5.73
CA SER A 80 -12.58 -14.51 -5.82
C SER A 80 -12.95 -15.01 -4.42
N GLY A 81 -14.13 -15.62 -4.28
CA GLY A 81 -14.56 -16.18 -3.00
C GLY A 81 -13.58 -17.22 -2.43
N SER A 82 -12.98 -18.04 -3.30
CA SER A 82 -11.94 -19.00 -2.91
C SER A 82 -10.66 -18.29 -2.44
N ALA A 83 -10.21 -17.24 -3.13
CA ALA A 83 -9.06 -16.46 -2.71
C ALA A 83 -9.30 -15.80 -1.34
N PHE A 84 -10.45 -15.16 -1.13
CA PHE A 84 -10.78 -14.55 0.16
C PHE A 84 -10.80 -15.58 1.29
N LYS A 85 -11.34 -16.78 1.06
CA LYS A 85 -11.34 -17.86 2.04
C LYS A 85 -9.93 -18.36 2.36
N SER A 86 -9.05 -18.46 1.36
CA SER A 86 -7.67 -18.95 1.52
C SER A 86 -6.75 -17.95 2.23
N TYR A 87 -6.95 -16.65 2.04
CA TYR A 87 -6.04 -15.61 2.55
C TYR A 87 -6.55 -14.86 3.80
N ALA A 88 -7.82 -15.02 4.17
CA ALA A 88 -8.37 -14.54 5.44
C ALA A 88 -7.96 -15.45 6.61
N ALA A 89 -7.69 -14.86 7.78
CA ALA A 89 -7.56 -15.61 9.02
C ALA A 89 -8.91 -16.18 9.52
N ASN A 90 -9.99 -15.40 9.43
CA ASN A 90 -11.33 -15.80 9.85
C ASN A 90 -12.41 -15.08 9.01
N PRO A 91 -12.70 -15.56 7.79
CA PRO A 91 -13.68 -14.93 6.90
C PRO A 91 -15.11 -15.20 7.38
N ARG A 92 -16.00 -14.21 7.24
CA ARG A 92 -17.45 -14.42 7.40
C ARG A 92 -17.99 -15.02 6.11
N VAL A 93 -18.23 -16.32 6.11
CA VAL A 93 -18.79 -17.10 4.99
C VAL A 93 -20.18 -17.61 5.33
#